data_AF-A0A6L3EZV5-F1
#
_entry.id   AF-A0A6L3EZV5-F1
#
_cell.length_a   1.000
_cell.length_b   1.000
_cell.length_c   1.000
_cell.angle_alpha   90.00
_cell.angle_beta   90.00
_cell.angle_gamma   90.00
#
_symmetry.space_group_name_H-M   'P 1'
#
loop_
_entity.id
_entity.type
_entity.pdbx_description
1 polymer ?
#
loop_
_entity_poly.entity_id
_entity_poly.type
_entity_poly.pdbx_seq_one_letter_code
_entity_poly.pdbx_strand_id
1 'polypeptide(L)' 'MESIRILIADDHTLFRSGLRVLFESLADMTVCGEAESGQEAINFADSLQPDVI' A
#
# COMPACT_ATOMS: atom_id res chain seq x y z
N MET A 1 13.71 12.96 6.74
CA MET A 1 13.05 11.72 7.18
C MET A 1 12.69 10.95 5.93
N GLU A 2 12.92 9.65 5.91
CA GLU A 2 12.40 8.80 4.82
C GLU A 2 10.88 8.63 4.98
N SER A 3 10.18 8.59 3.85
CA SER A 3 8.72 8.42 3.80
C SER A 3 8.34 6.98 4.14
N ILE A 4 7.28 6.78 4.93
CA ILE A 4 6.77 5.46 5.28
C ILE A 4 6.14 4.83 4.03
N ARG A 5 6.61 3.64 3.65
CA ARG A 5 6.19 2.90 2.48
C ARG A 5 5.06 1.92 2.82
N ILE A 6 3.90 2.12 2.19
CA ILE A 6 2.67 1.41 2.50
C ILE A 6 2.29 0.49 1.34
N LEU A 7 2.00 -0.78 1.64
CA LEU A 7 1.34 -1.71 0.74
C LEU A 7 -0.12 -1.82 1.14
N ILE A 8 -1.07 -1.52 0.26
CA ILE A 8 -2.50 -1.65 0.58
C ILE A 8 -2.99 -3.02 0.13
N ALA A 9 -3.52 -3.84 1.04
CA ALA A 9 -4.14 -5.14 0.71
C ALA A 9 -5.64 -5.15 1.06
N ASP A 10 -6.49 -5.17 0.04
CA ASP A 10 -7.96 -5.23 0.20
C ASP A 10 -8.58 -5.75 -1.10
N ASP A 11 -9.68 -6.50 -1.07
CA ASP A 11 -10.34 -7.04 -2.28
C ASP A 11 -11.34 -6.08 -2.93
N HIS A 12 -11.57 -4.89 -2.35
CA HIS A 12 -12.46 -3.85 -2.87
C HIS A 12 -11.69 -2.67 -3.49
N THR A 13 -11.74 -2.57 -4.82
CA THR A 13 -11.07 -1.51 -5.61
C THR A 13 -11.36 -0.08 -5.13
N LEU A 14 -12.63 0.22 -4.79
CA LEU A 14 -13.04 1.54 -4.30
C LEU A 14 -12.36 1.91 -2.97
N PHE A 15 -12.20 0.92 -2.08
CA PHE A 15 -11.58 1.15 -0.78
C PHE A 15 -10.08 1.40 -0.95
N ARG A 16 -9.37 0.58 -1.75
CA ARG A 16 -7.95 0.81 -2.06
C ARG A 16 -7.70 2.17 -2.70
N SER A 17 -8.53 2.56 -3.66
CA SER A 17 -8.42 3.87 -4.32
C SER A 17 -8.59 5.03 -3.33
N GLY A 18 -9.55 4.91 -2.40
CA GLY A 18 -9.77 5.91 -1.35
C GLY A 18 -8.60 6.01 -0.38
N LEU A 19 -8.07 4.87 0.09
CA LEU A 19 -6.90 4.82 0.96
C LEU A 19 -5.65 5.37 0.28
N ARG A 20 -5.46 5.06 -1.01
CA ARG A 20 -4.32 5.57 -1.77
C ARG A 20 -4.33 7.10 -1.84
N VAL A 21 -5.46 7.70 -2.19
CA VAL A 21 -5.60 9.18 -2.23
C VAL A 21 -5.37 9.78 -0.84
N LEU A 22 -5.88 9.15 0.21
CA LEU A 22 -5.67 9.59 1.59
C LEU A 22 -4.18 9.60 1.95
N PHE A 23 -3.47 8.48 1.73
CA PHE A 23 -2.07 8.36 2.11
C PHE A 23 -1.14 9.21 1.23
N GLU A 24 -1.40 9.33 -0.08
CA GLU A 24 -0.64 10.21 -0.96
C GLU A 24 -0.83 11.70 -0.62
N SER A 25 -1.86 12.07 0.16
CA SER A 25 -2.03 13.44 0.66
C SER A 25 -1.14 13.77 1.88
N LEU A 26 -0.54 12.76 2.52
CA LEU A 26 0.33 12.90 3.69
C LEU A 26 1.78 12.98 3.23
N ALA A 27 2.50 14.02 3.68
CA ALA A 27 3.85 14.33 3.19
C ALA A 27 4.93 13.31 3.60
N ASP A 28 4.65 12.46 4.58
CA ASP A 28 5.52 11.46 5.17
C ASP A 28 5.12 10.02 4.84
N MET A 29 4.20 9.83 3.89
CA MET A 29 3.72 8.52 3.46
C MET A 29 3.78 8.36 1.95
N THR A 30 3.96 7.12 1.50
CA THR A 30 3.96 6.78 0.08
C THR A 30 3.41 5.37 -0.11
N VAL A 31 2.43 5.22 -1.00
CA VAL A 31 1.91 3.90 -1.39
C VAL A 31 2.89 3.27 -2.36
N CYS A 32 3.52 2.16 -1.96
CA CYS A 32 4.46 1.43 -2.82
C CYS A 32 3.79 0.31 -3.63
N GLY A 33 2.58 -0.11 -3.28
CA GLY A 33 1.81 -1.10 -4.03
C GLY A 33 0.38 -1.27 -3.53
N GLU A 34 -0.44 -1.93 -4.33
CA GLU A 34 -1.82 -2.32 -4.02
C GLU A 34 -2.02 -3.78 -4.41
N ALA A 35 -2.56 -4.60 -3.51
CA ALA A 35 -2.82 -6.01 -3.73
C ALA A 35 -4.33 -6.30 -3.59
N GLU A 36 -4.89 -7.11 -4.50
CA GLU A 36 -6.32 -7.48 -4.45
C GLU A 36 -6.58 -8.84 -3.80
N SER A 37 -5.51 -9.56 -3.44
CA SER A 37 -5.60 -10.84 -2.76
C SER A 37 -4.45 -11.01 -1.76
N GLY A 38 -4.63 -11.93 -0.82
CA GLY A 38 -3.56 -12.28 0.13
C GLY A 38 -2.30 -12.83 -0.56
N GLN A 39 -2.45 -13.57 -1.67
CA GLN A 39 -1.30 -14.10 -2.41
C GLN A 39 -0.50 -12.99 -3.08
N GLU A 40 -1.18 -12.01 -3.68
CA GLU A 40 -0.51 -10.82 -4.20
C GLU A 40 0.15 -10.01 -3.09
N ALA A 41 -0.52 -9.83 -1.96
CA ALA A 41 0.01 -9.10 -0.81
C ALA A 41 1.33 -9.73 -0.32
N ILE A 42 1.40 -11.07 -0.25
CA ILE A 42 2.64 -11.79 0.11
C ILE A 42 3.74 -11.53 -0.93
N ASN A 43 3.42 -11.68 -2.22
CA ASN A 43 4.40 -11.48 -3.30
C ASN A 43 4.92 -10.03 -3.33
N PHE A 44 4.02 -9.06 -3.10
CA PHE A 44 4.34 -7.64 -3.06
C PHE A 44 5.09 -7.25 -1.79
N ALA A 45 4.77 -7.85 -0.64
CA ALA A 45 5.55 -7.64 0.58
C ALA A 45 7.01 -8.07 0.40
N ASP A 46 7.23 -9.24 -0.19
CA ASP A 46 8.59 -9.77 -0.44
C ASP A 46 9.37 -8.90 -1.44
N SER A 47 8.73 -8.51 -2.55
CA SER A 47 9.39 -7.74 -3.61
C SER A 47 9.54 -6.24 -3.33
N LEU A 48 8.57 -5.63 -2.64
CA LEU A 48 8.53 -4.19 -2.40
C LEU A 48 9.13 -3.81 -1.05
N GLN A 49 9.20 -4.71 -0.08
CA GLN A 49 9.68 -4.44 1.29
C GLN A 49 9.01 -3.19 1.89
N PRO A 50 7.66 -3.18 2.06
CA PRO A 50 6.95 -2.06 2.68
C PRO A 50 7.26 -1.97 4.18
N ASP A 51 7.12 -0.78 4.75
CA ASP A 51 7.22 -0.57 6.20
C ASP A 51 5.94 -1.02 6.92
N VAL A 52 4.79 -0.91 6.23
CA VAL A 52 3.46 -1.28 6.72
C VAL A 52 2.66 -1.92 5.59
N ILE A 53 1.91 -2.97 5.92
CA ILE A 53 0.95 -3.68 5.05
C ILE A 53 -0.45 -3.52 5.65
#